data_AF-A0A7G6X5C1-F1
#
_entry.id   AF-A0A7G6X5C1-F1
#
_cell.length_a   1.000
_cell.length_b   1.000
_cell.length_c   1.000
_cell.angle_alpha   90.00
_cell.angle_beta   90.00
_cell.angle_gamma   90.00
#
_symmetry.space_group_name_H-M   'P 1'
#
loop_
_entity.id
_entity.type
_entity.pdbx_description
1 polymer ?
#
loop_
_entity_poly.entity_id
_entity_poly.type
_entity_poly.pdbx_seq_one_letter_code
_entity_poly.pdbx_strand_id
1 'polypeptide(L)'
;MTTATSARPTSVAALRWAHAAIALVILGALVIQLTLLFTGGADANSGQTGEAVSIGVRPWRLFSYFTIESNLIVLAACVALVLRPDRDGHVWKVARLDSLLGIVITGLVFAIVLAPQVHLTGATMVATIGFHYVSPWPTLLAWLVFGPRPRMTWRTVAAAFIWPSERPRAQDATASPVLTGCGAGHPVGAVTQATTHSCQQSGRCPAQPHKSNRIDRSTT
;
A
#
# COMPACT_ATOMS: atom_id res chain seq x y z
N MET A 1 34.20 -31.45 23.85
CA MET A 1 34.72 -31.64 22.48
C MET A 1 33.68 -31.09 21.53
N THR A 2 33.82 -29.83 21.12
CA THR A 2 32.83 -29.09 20.32
C THR A 2 33.19 -29.28 18.86
N THR A 3 32.45 -30.13 18.15
CA THR A 3 32.58 -30.27 16.69
C THR A 3 32.08 -28.99 16.03
N ALA A 4 33.02 -28.10 15.67
CA ALA A 4 32.75 -27.00 14.76
C ALA A 4 32.53 -27.59 13.36
N THR A 5 31.26 -27.76 12.97
CA THR A 5 30.90 -28.11 11.60
C THR A 5 31.34 -26.95 10.71
N SER A 6 32.48 -27.13 10.02
CA SER A 6 32.95 -26.21 8.99
C SER A 6 31.90 -26.13 7.89
N ALA A 7 31.13 -25.03 7.86
CA ALA A 7 30.19 -24.79 6.79
C ALA A 7 30.98 -24.71 5.48
N ARG A 8 30.68 -25.62 4.54
CA ARG A 8 31.38 -25.73 3.26
C ARG A 8 31.27 -24.37 2.54
N PRO A 9 32.35 -23.78 2.00
CA PRO A 9 32.34 -22.41 1.42
C PRO A 9 31.26 -22.19 0.35
N THR A 10 30.85 -23.25 -0.34
CA THR A 10 29.75 -23.25 -1.31
C THR A 10 28.37 -22.94 -0.69
N SER A 11 28.11 -23.31 0.56
CA SER A 11 26.82 -23.05 1.22
C SER A 11 26.67 -21.59 1.63
N VAL A 12 27.78 -20.92 2.01
CA VAL A 12 27.79 -19.50 2.37
C VAL A 12 27.64 -18.62 1.13
N ALA A 13 28.29 -18.97 0.03
CA ALA A 13 28.12 -18.28 -1.25
C ALA A 13 26.67 -18.41 -1.76
N ALA A 14 26.09 -19.62 -1.73
CA ALA A 14 24.70 -19.85 -2.15
C ALA A 14 23.70 -19.07 -1.28
N LEU A 15 23.90 -19.06 0.05
CA LEU A 15 23.11 -18.24 0.96
C LEU A 15 23.15 -16.76 0.58
N ARG A 16 24.35 -16.20 0.38
CA ARG A 16 24.54 -14.79 0.04
C ARG A 16 23.86 -14.44 -1.28
N TRP A 17 24.04 -15.25 -2.31
CA TRP A 17 23.39 -15.03 -3.60
C TRP A 17 21.87 -15.10 -3.51
N ALA A 18 21.31 -16.06 -2.77
CA ALA A 18 19.88 -16.16 -2.57
C ALA A 18 19.30 -14.90 -1.89
N HIS A 19 19.92 -14.45 -0.79
CA HIS A 19 19.45 -13.26 -0.07
C HIS A 19 19.69 -11.96 -0.86
N ALA A 20 20.79 -11.88 -1.62
CA ALA A 20 21.05 -10.75 -2.51
C ALA A 20 20.01 -10.66 -3.63
N ALA A 21 19.64 -11.78 -4.25
CA ALA A 21 18.62 -11.81 -5.29
C ALA A 21 17.25 -11.34 -4.75
N ILE A 22 16.85 -11.83 -3.57
CA ILE A 22 15.61 -11.39 -2.91
C ILE A 22 15.65 -9.89 -2.60
N ALA A 23 16.76 -9.40 -2.03
CA ALA A 23 16.93 -7.99 -1.73
C ALA A 23 16.83 -7.10 -2.99
N LEU A 24 17.43 -7.54 -4.10
CA LEU A 24 17.36 -6.82 -5.38
C LEU A 24 15.95 -6.78 -5.95
N VAL A 25 15.19 -7.87 -5.85
CA VAL A 25 13.78 -7.89 -6.27
C VAL A 25 12.97 -6.87 -5.47
N ILE A 26 13.11 -6.87 -4.14
CA ILE A 26 12.36 -5.95 -3.27
C ILE A 26 12.77 -4.49 -3.56
N LEU A 27 14.06 -4.23 -3.71
CA LEU A 27 14.55 -2.89 -4.08
C LEU A 27 14.03 -2.44 -5.45
N GLY A 28 14.04 -3.32 -6.45
CA GLY A 28 13.50 -3.02 -7.78
C GLY A 28 12.02 -2.68 -7.74
N ALA A 29 11.22 -3.49 -7.03
CA ALA A 29 9.79 -3.22 -6.84
C ALA A 29 9.55 -1.89 -6.09
N LEU A 30 10.37 -1.58 -5.07
CA LEU A 30 10.30 -0.34 -4.32
C LEU A 30 10.66 0.89 -5.16
N VAL A 31 11.69 0.78 -6.00
CA VAL A 31 12.05 1.86 -6.94
C VAL A 31 10.91 2.12 -7.91
N ILE A 32 10.35 1.07 -8.53
CA ILE A 32 9.22 1.21 -9.46
C ILE A 32 8.04 1.90 -8.76
N GLN A 33 7.69 1.44 -7.56
CA GLN A 33 6.60 1.98 -6.78
C GLN A 33 6.83 3.44 -6.37
N LEU A 34 8.05 3.81 -5.98
CA LEU A 34 8.41 5.20 -5.69
C LEU A 34 8.34 6.07 -6.94
N THR A 35 8.80 5.57 -8.09
CA THR A 35 8.64 6.28 -9.36
C THR A 35 7.17 6.55 -9.66
N LEU A 36 6.31 5.51 -9.58
CA LEU A 36 4.87 5.65 -9.78
C LEU A 36 4.23 6.66 -8.81
N LEU A 37 4.68 6.68 -7.55
CA LEU A 37 4.22 7.63 -6.53
C LEU A 37 4.41 9.09 -6.96
N PHE A 38 5.58 9.40 -7.53
CA PHE A 38 5.96 10.74 -7.97
C PHE A 38 5.43 11.09 -9.37
N THR A 39 5.21 10.09 -10.24
CA THR A 39 4.65 10.31 -11.59
C THR A 39 3.13 10.23 -11.64
N GLY A 40 2.45 9.98 -10.51
CA GLY A 40 0.98 9.89 -10.44
C GLY A 40 0.39 8.53 -10.87
N GLY A 41 1.24 7.51 -11.04
CA GLY A 41 0.81 6.16 -11.38
C GLY A 41 -0.01 5.49 -10.27
N ALA A 42 -0.63 4.35 -10.61
CA ALA A 42 -1.36 3.53 -9.66
C ALA A 42 -0.41 2.86 -8.65
N ASP A 43 -0.81 2.85 -7.38
CA ASP A 43 -0.10 2.17 -6.30
C ASP A 43 -0.36 0.65 -6.34
N ALA A 44 0.71 -0.15 -6.20
CA ALA A 44 0.63 -1.61 -6.29
C ALA A 44 -0.13 -2.28 -5.14
N ASN A 45 -0.39 -1.58 -4.03
CA ASN A 45 -1.03 -2.11 -2.83
C ASN A 45 -2.54 -1.81 -2.79
N SER A 46 -2.95 -0.71 -3.42
CA SER A 46 -4.35 -0.22 -3.41
C SER A 46 -5.00 -0.13 -4.79
N GLY A 47 -4.20 -0.13 -5.87
CA GLY A 47 -4.67 0.10 -7.23
C GLY A 47 -5.12 1.54 -7.53
N GLN A 48 -5.06 2.44 -6.54
CA GLN A 48 -5.52 3.82 -6.68
C GLN A 48 -4.43 4.72 -7.28
N THR A 49 -4.82 5.66 -8.15
CA THR A 49 -3.92 6.70 -8.64
C THR A 49 -3.84 7.85 -7.63
N GLY A 50 -2.63 8.38 -7.41
CA GLY A 50 -2.37 9.37 -6.37
C GLY A 50 -2.84 10.79 -6.68
N GLU A 51 -3.39 11.05 -7.87
CA GLU A 51 -3.63 12.41 -8.41
C GLU A 51 -4.43 13.33 -7.46
N ALA A 52 -5.38 12.79 -6.72
CA ALA A 52 -6.21 13.56 -5.77
C ALA A 52 -5.56 13.84 -4.40
N VAL A 53 -4.37 13.29 -4.12
CA VAL A 53 -3.71 13.37 -2.80
C VAL A 53 -2.43 14.18 -2.90
N SER A 54 -2.20 15.07 -1.93
CA SER A 54 -0.99 15.91 -1.87
C SER A 54 0.29 15.07 -1.81
N ILE A 55 1.34 15.53 -2.52
CA ILE A 55 2.60 14.78 -2.67
C ILE A 55 3.28 14.49 -1.33
N GLY A 56 3.06 15.31 -0.29
CA GLY A 56 3.59 15.07 1.05
C GLY A 56 2.91 13.93 1.81
N VAL A 57 1.64 13.63 1.51
CA VAL A 57 0.89 12.55 2.18
C VAL A 57 1.10 11.20 1.50
N ARG A 58 1.45 11.19 0.20
CA ARG A 58 1.64 9.96 -0.57
C ARG A 58 2.72 9.02 0.01
N PRO A 59 3.92 9.47 0.41
CA PRO A 59 4.91 8.60 1.04
C PRO A 59 4.42 8.03 2.37
N TRP A 60 3.73 8.84 3.18
CA TRP A 60 3.19 8.38 4.47
C TRP A 60 2.18 7.25 4.29
N ARG A 61 1.28 7.38 3.30
CA ARG A 61 0.36 6.30 2.91
C ARG A 61 1.11 5.06 2.44
N LEU A 62 2.12 5.24 1.60
CA LEU A 62 2.92 4.13 1.08
C LEU A 62 3.57 3.32 2.20
N PHE A 63 4.24 4.00 3.14
CA PHE A 63 4.89 3.34 4.28
C PHE A 63 3.92 2.80 5.32
N SER A 64 2.63 3.16 5.25
CA SER A 64 1.59 2.61 6.12
C SER A 64 1.03 1.27 5.60
N TYR A 65 1.34 0.86 4.37
CA TYR A 65 0.93 -0.45 3.87
C TYR A 65 1.75 -1.55 4.53
N PHE A 66 1.04 -2.53 5.10
CA PHE A 66 1.65 -3.74 5.65
C PHE A 66 2.55 -4.47 4.64
N THR A 67 2.17 -4.46 3.35
CA THR A 67 3.00 -4.99 2.27
C THR A 67 4.37 -4.31 2.21
N ILE A 68 4.42 -2.98 2.28
CA ILE A 68 5.68 -2.22 2.17
C ILE A 68 6.53 -2.48 3.40
N GLU A 69 5.94 -2.42 4.60
CA GLU A 69 6.67 -2.66 5.84
C GLU A 69 7.25 -4.07 5.93
N SER A 70 6.45 -5.10 5.61
CA SER A 70 6.93 -6.49 5.60
C SER A 70 8.07 -6.70 4.60
N ASN A 71 7.97 -6.11 3.40
CA ASN A 71 9.05 -6.14 2.41
C ASN A 71 10.32 -5.42 2.89
N LEU A 72 10.19 -4.27 3.58
CA LEU A 72 11.34 -3.55 4.14
C LEU A 72 12.04 -4.32 5.26
N ILE A 73 11.28 -5.00 6.13
CA ILE A 73 11.85 -5.87 7.17
C ILE A 73 12.61 -7.04 6.53
N VAL A 74 12.03 -7.69 5.50
CA VAL A 74 12.71 -8.75 4.75
C VAL A 74 13.97 -8.23 4.05
N LEU A 75 13.90 -7.05 3.42
CA LEU A 75 15.04 -6.41 2.79
C LEU A 75 16.18 -6.20 3.80
N ALA A 76 15.87 -5.65 4.98
CA ALA A 76 16.85 -5.45 6.04
C ALA A 76 17.45 -6.79 6.52
N ALA A 77 16.62 -7.83 6.68
CA ALA A 77 17.09 -9.16 7.06
C ALA A 77 18.00 -9.79 5.99
N CYS A 78 17.66 -9.64 4.71
CA CYS A 78 18.46 -10.14 3.59
C CYS A 78 19.81 -9.42 3.51
N VAL A 79 19.81 -8.08 3.60
CA VAL A 79 21.05 -7.29 3.62
C VAL A 79 21.94 -7.69 4.80
N ALA A 80 21.36 -7.87 5.99
CA ALA A 80 22.10 -8.31 7.16
C ALA A 80 22.77 -9.68 6.96
N LEU A 81 22.10 -10.63 6.28
CA LEU A 81 22.65 -11.97 5.98
C LEU A 81 23.68 -11.96 4.84
N VAL A 82 23.55 -11.06 3.87
CA VAL A 82 24.56 -10.86 2.83
C VAL A 82 25.86 -10.35 3.47
N LEU A 83 25.76 -9.33 4.33
CA LEU A 83 26.90 -8.72 5.02
C LEU A 83 27.52 -9.68 6.05
N ARG A 84 26.69 -10.30 6.89
CA ARG A 84 27.11 -11.21 7.97
C ARG A 84 26.30 -12.51 7.97
N PRO A 85 26.72 -13.52 7.18
CA PRO A 85 26.06 -14.83 7.09
C PRO A 85 25.96 -15.60 8.42
N ASP A 86 26.89 -15.35 9.31
CA ASP A 86 27.08 -16.00 10.62
C ASP A 86 26.25 -15.35 11.73
N ARG A 87 25.35 -14.42 11.40
CA ARG A 87 24.55 -13.68 12.38
C ARG A 87 23.61 -14.63 13.14
N ASP A 88 23.79 -14.69 14.46
CA ASP A 88 22.97 -15.46 15.38
C ASP A 88 22.60 -14.62 16.62
N GLY A 89 21.59 -15.07 17.37
CA GLY A 89 21.11 -14.42 18.61
C GLY A 89 19.60 -14.52 18.78
N HIS A 90 19.12 -14.39 20.02
CA HIS A 90 17.68 -14.49 20.31
C HIS A 90 16.85 -13.42 19.58
N VAL A 91 17.27 -12.15 19.67
CA VAL A 91 16.60 -11.02 18.99
C VAL A 91 16.62 -11.23 17.47
N TRP A 92 17.71 -11.74 16.93
CA TRP A 92 17.84 -12.02 15.50
C TRP A 92 16.90 -13.14 15.03
N LYS A 93 16.76 -14.21 15.82
CA LYS A 93 15.81 -15.29 15.55
C LYS A 93 14.37 -14.75 15.53
N VAL A 94 14.00 -13.92 16.50
CA VAL A 94 12.68 -13.28 16.55
C VAL A 94 12.46 -12.40 15.32
N ALA A 95 13.42 -11.51 15.00
CA ALA A 95 13.31 -10.63 13.83
C ALA A 95 13.20 -11.39 12.50
N ARG A 96 13.94 -12.50 12.31
CA ARG A 96 13.80 -13.35 11.12
C ARG A 96 12.43 -14.01 11.06
N LEU A 97 11.91 -14.52 12.18
CA LEU A 97 10.59 -15.14 12.22
C LEU A 97 9.48 -14.13 11.96
N ASP A 98 9.58 -12.93 12.53
CA ASP A 98 8.64 -11.84 12.30
C ASP A 98 8.63 -11.41 10.82
N SER A 99 9.83 -11.24 10.22
CA SER A 99 9.97 -10.96 8.80
C SER A 99 9.33 -12.04 7.90
N LEU A 100 9.49 -13.31 8.29
CA LEU A 100 8.94 -14.45 7.56
C LEU A 100 7.41 -14.50 7.69
N LEU A 101 6.90 -14.28 8.90
CA LEU A 101 5.47 -14.26 9.15
C LEU A 101 4.81 -13.13 8.36
N GLY A 102 5.36 -11.91 8.44
CA GLY A 102 4.85 -10.76 7.72
C GLY A 102 4.82 -10.97 6.22
N ILE A 103 5.92 -11.48 5.62
CA ILE A 103 5.97 -11.67 4.17
C ILE A 103 5.07 -12.81 3.68
N VAL A 104 4.91 -13.87 4.47
CA VAL A 104 3.98 -14.96 4.14
C VAL A 104 2.54 -14.47 4.22
N ILE A 105 2.18 -13.67 5.23
CA ILE A 105 0.86 -13.03 5.30
C ILE A 105 0.63 -12.15 4.07
N THR A 106 1.61 -11.33 3.68
CA THR A 106 1.53 -10.49 2.47
C THR A 106 1.24 -11.31 1.22
N GLY A 107 1.98 -12.40 0.99
CA GLY A 107 1.76 -13.27 -0.17
C GLY A 107 0.40 -13.97 -0.16
N LEU A 108 -0.03 -14.48 1.00
CA LEU A 108 -1.31 -15.18 1.15
C LEU A 108 -2.51 -14.24 1.00
N VAL A 109 -2.51 -13.10 1.70
CA VAL A 109 -3.57 -12.11 1.62
C VAL A 109 -3.69 -11.61 0.18
N PHE A 110 -2.57 -11.37 -0.49
CA PHE A 110 -2.63 -10.99 -1.89
C PHE A 110 -3.23 -12.09 -2.76
N ALA A 111 -2.71 -13.32 -2.69
CA ALA A 111 -3.16 -14.42 -3.54
C ALA A 111 -4.65 -14.75 -3.37
N ILE A 112 -5.18 -14.63 -2.16
CA ILE A 112 -6.55 -15.02 -1.82
C ILE A 112 -7.52 -13.86 -1.98
N VAL A 113 -7.14 -12.67 -1.50
CA VAL A 113 -8.07 -11.54 -1.35
C VAL A 113 -7.91 -10.55 -2.49
N LEU A 114 -6.69 -10.05 -2.75
CA LEU A 114 -6.48 -8.94 -3.67
C LEU A 114 -6.36 -9.38 -5.13
N ALA A 115 -5.72 -10.51 -5.42
CA ALA A 115 -5.47 -10.97 -6.78
C ALA A 115 -6.74 -11.09 -7.65
N PRO A 116 -7.90 -11.53 -7.14
CA PRO A 116 -9.15 -11.52 -7.90
C PRO A 116 -9.75 -10.13 -8.13
N GLN A 117 -9.33 -9.11 -7.38
CA GLN A 117 -9.98 -7.79 -7.34
C GLN A 117 -9.22 -6.72 -8.14
N VAL A 118 -7.93 -6.93 -8.42
CA VAL A 118 -7.07 -5.92 -9.04
C VAL A 118 -6.67 -6.32 -10.46
N HIS A 119 -6.99 -5.46 -11.43
CA HIS A 119 -6.55 -5.61 -12.82
C HIS A 119 -5.51 -4.54 -13.14
N LEU A 120 -4.25 -4.85 -12.82
CA LEU A 120 -3.12 -3.94 -12.98
C LEU A 120 -2.35 -4.28 -14.27
N THR A 121 -1.82 -3.26 -14.94
CA THR A 121 -1.02 -3.41 -16.16
C THR A 121 0.27 -2.60 -16.07
N GLY A 122 1.23 -2.88 -16.96
CA GLY A 122 2.47 -2.10 -17.08
C GLY A 122 3.36 -2.15 -15.83
N ALA A 123 3.96 -1.02 -15.46
CA ALA A 123 4.91 -0.94 -14.35
C ALA A 123 4.28 -1.29 -12.99
N THR A 124 3.01 -0.94 -12.76
CA THR A 124 2.31 -1.29 -11.52
C THR A 124 2.16 -2.81 -11.38
N MET A 125 1.89 -3.53 -12.48
CA MET A 125 1.85 -5.01 -12.47
C MET A 125 3.21 -5.61 -12.08
N VAL A 126 4.31 -5.06 -12.59
CA VAL A 126 5.67 -5.53 -12.24
C VAL A 126 5.94 -5.31 -10.75
N ALA A 127 5.60 -4.14 -10.21
CA ALA A 127 5.73 -3.87 -8.77
C ALA A 127 4.85 -4.82 -7.92
N THR A 128 3.59 -5.06 -8.35
CA THR A 128 2.69 -6.00 -7.69
C THR A 128 3.27 -7.41 -7.67
N ILE A 129 3.77 -7.91 -8.79
CA ILE A 129 4.41 -9.23 -8.88
C ILE A 129 5.63 -9.30 -7.96
N GLY A 130 6.48 -8.25 -7.97
CA GLY A 130 7.66 -8.15 -7.12
C GLY A 130 7.32 -8.27 -5.63
N PHE A 131 6.38 -7.46 -5.14
CA PHE A 131 6.03 -7.40 -3.72
C PHE A 131 5.17 -8.54 -3.20
N HIS A 132 4.38 -9.18 -4.06
CA HIS A 132 3.34 -10.11 -3.63
C HIS A 132 3.55 -11.55 -4.10
N TYR A 133 4.37 -11.79 -5.12
CA TYR A 133 4.72 -13.15 -5.56
C TYR A 133 6.22 -13.42 -5.43
N VAL A 134 7.08 -12.54 -5.92
CA VAL A 134 8.52 -12.83 -6.01
C VAL A 134 9.26 -12.54 -4.71
N SER A 135 8.81 -11.62 -3.86
CA SER A 135 9.41 -11.48 -2.53
C SER A 135 8.92 -12.56 -1.55
N PRO A 136 7.63 -12.95 -1.46
CA PRO A 136 7.18 -13.88 -0.42
C PRO A 136 7.67 -15.31 -0.63
N TRP A 137 7.49 -15.87 -1.82
CA TRP A 137 7.75 -17.29 -2.06
C TRP A 137 9.25 -17.62 -2.03
N PRO A 138 10.13 -16.92 -2.76
CA PRO A 138 11.58 -17.03 -2.61
C PRO A 138 12.10 -16.80 -1.18
N THR A 139 11.54 -15.84 -0.43
CA THR A 139 11.95 -15.64 0.98
C THR A 139 11.61 -16.84 1.84
N LEU A 140 10.40 -17.39 1.68
CA LEU A 140 9.99 -18.61 2.36
C LEU A 140 10.89 -19.80 1.98
N LEU A 141 11.19 -19.97 0.69
CA LEU A 141 12.08 -21.03 0.20
C LEU A 141 13.50 -20.87 0.74
N ALA A 142 14.06 -19.67 0.69
CA ALA A 142 15.39 -19.38 1.24
C ALA A 142 15.45 -19.67 2.75
N TRP A 143 14.37 -19.38 3.48
CA TRP A 143 14.27 -19.76 4.89
C TRP A 143 14.12 -21.27 5.09
N LEU A 144 13.36 -21.99 4.25
CA LEU A 144 13.24 -23.45 4.36
C LEU A 144 14.58 -24.16 4.10
N VAL A 145 15.39 -23.63 3.18
CA VAL A 145 16.69 -24.19 2.79
C VAL A 145 17.80 -23.78 3.77
N PHE A 146 17.84 -22.51 4.21
CA PHE A 146 18.94 -21.94 4.98
C PHE A 146 18.57 -21.41 6.37
N GLY A 147 17.32 -21.59 6.80
CA GLY A 147 16.80 -21.05 8.06
C GLY A 147 17.26 -21.84 9.29
N PRO A 148 17.35 -21.20 10.47
CA PRO A 148 17.73 -21.87 11.71
C PRO A 148 16.57 -22.79 12.17
N ARG A 149 16.85 -24.07 12.43
CA ARG A 149 15.93 -25.01 13.11
C ARG A 149 16.37 -25.13 14.59
N PRO A 150 15.52 -25.25 15.64
CA PRO A 150 14.05 -25.17 15.74
C PRO A 150 13.50 -24.40 16.99
N ARG A 151 12.15 -24.48 17.15
CA ARG A 151 11.23 -24.12 18.28
C ARG A 151 10.56 -22.74 18.20
N MET A 152 9.58 -22.63 17.29
CA MET A 152 8.51 -21.64 17.42
C MET A 152 7.72 -21.94 18.70
N THR A 153 7.75 -21.02 19.66
CA THR A 153 6.83 -21.06 20.78
C THR A 153 5.61 -20.22 20.43
N TRP A 154 4.42 -20.63 20.86
CA TRP A 154 3.18 -19.88 20.66
C TRP A 154 3.24 -18.45 21.21
N ARG A 155 4.16 -18.16 22.13
CA ARG A 155 4.46 -16.80 22.61
C ARG A 155 5.09 -15.90 21.54
N THR A 156 5.92 -16.45 20.64
CA THR A 156 6.49 -15.69 19.51
C THR A 156 5.43 -15.37 18.46
N VAL A 157 4.51 -16.31 18.23
CA VAL A 157 3.35 -16.10 17.35
C VAL A 157 2.44 -15.02 17.94
N ALA A 158 2.12 -15.11 19.24
CA ALA A 158 1.30 -14.11 19.92
C ALA A 158 1.93 -12.71 19.94
N ALA A 159 3.26 -12.61 20.10
CA ALA A 159 3.96 -11.32 20.05
C ALA A 159 3.89 -10.65 18.67
N ALA A 160 3.86 -11.43 17.58
CA ALA A 160 3.71 -10.89 16.24
C ALA A 160 2.31 -10.31 15.96
N PHE A 161 1.30 -10.74 16.73
CA PHE A 161 -0.05 -10.16 16.66
C PHE A 161 -0.24 -8.88 17.47
N ILE A 162 0.76 -8.45 18.26
CA ILE A 162 0.72 -7.15 18.97
C ILE A 162 0.89 -5.97 17.98
N TRP A 163 1.70 -6.15 16.94
CA TRP A 163 1.93 -5.14 15.91
C TRP A 163 0.66 -4.71 15.14
N PRO A 164 -0.26 -5.63 14.73
CA PRO A 164 -1.55 -5.26 14.15
C PRO A 164 -2.49 -4.47 15.07
N SER A 165 -2.44 -4.69 16.38
CA SER A 165 -3.47 -4.16 17.29
C SER A 165 -3.26 -2.70 17.70
N GLU A 166 -2.06 -2.14 17.52
CA GLU A 166 -1.72 -0.81 18.05
C GLU A 166 -1.72 0.32 17.02
N ARG A 167 -2.19 0.11 15.78
CA ARG A 167 -2.17 1.18 14.77
C ARG A 167 -3.35 2.14 14.96
N PRO A 168 -3.11 3.45 15.19
CA PRO A 168 -4.14 4.46 15.12
C PRO A 168 -4.82 4.41 13.75
N ARG A 169 -6.14 4.27 13.76
CA ARG A 169 -7.02 4.24 12.60
C ARG A 169 -6.94 5.56 11.84
N ALA A 170 -5.93 5.74 10.99
CA ALA A 170 -5.84 6.84 10.04
C ALA A 170 -6.60 6.52 8.73
N GLN A 171 -7.73 5.81 8.83
CA GLN A 171 -8.63 5.52 7.71
C GLN A 171 -9.91 6.36 7.73
N ASP A 172 -10.14 7.16 8.78
CA ASP A 172 -11.33 8.02 8.89
C ASP A 172 -11.10 9.44 8.33
N ALA A 173 -10.33 9.55 7.25
CA ALA A 173 -10.16 10.82 6.53
C ALA A 173 -10.55 10.65 5.06
N THR A 174 -11.82 10.31 4.84
CA THR A 174 -12.73 10.88 3.82
C THR A 174 -14.05 10.10 3.88
N ALA A 175 -14.81 10.26 4.96
CA ALA A 175 -16.26 10.21 4.80
C ALA A 175 -16.62 11.43 3.95
N SER A 176 -17.02 11.22 2.70
CA SER A 176 -17.68 12.26 1.92
C SER A 176 -18.83 12.83 2.75
N PRO A 177 -19.01 14.15 2.85
CA PRO A 177 -20.26 14.67 3.37
C PRO A 177 -21.34 14.25 2.37
N VAL A 178 -22.17 13.29 2.78
CA VAL A 178 -23.52 13.14 2.24
C VAL A 178 -24.16 14.52 2.40
N LEU A 179 -24.40 15.19 1.27
CA LEU A 179 -25.19 16.42 1.20
C LEU A 179 -26.63 16.08 1.59
N THR A 180 -26.87 15.95 2.89
CA THR A 180 -28.21 16.01 3.47
C THR A 180 -28.60 17.48 3.45
N GLY A 181 -29.63 17.79 2.66
CA GLY A 181 -30.04 19.14 2.33
C GLY A 181 -30.21 20.06 3.54
N CYS A 182 -29.68 21.28 3.38
CA CYS A 182 -30.00 22.42 4.21
C CYS A 182 -31.51 22.70 4.14
N GLY A 183 -32.21 22.42 5.23
CA GLY A 183 -33.45 23.10 5.56
C GLY A 183 -33.14 24.47 6.16
N ALA A 184 -33.76 25.50 5.57
CA ALA A 184 -34.08 26.81 6.13
C ALA A 184 -32.94 27.77 6.53
N GLY A 185 -32.83 28.89 5.78
CA GLY A 185 -32.24 30.14 6.26
C GLY A 185 -31.47 30.94 5.21
N HIS A 186 -32.16 31.75 4.40
CA HIS A 186 -31.59 32.85 3.60
C HIS A 186 -30.89 33.90 4.52
N PRO A 187 -29.86 34.66 4.08
CA PRO A 187 -30.03 35.67 3.03
C PRO A 187 -28.90 35.84 2.00
N VAL A 188 -29.36 36.17 0.77
CA VAL A 188 -28.84 37.16 -0.19
C VAL A 188 -27.32 37.37 -0.27
N GLY A 189 -26.71 36.87 -1.35
CA GLY A 189 -25.45 37.39 -1.88
C GLY A 189 -24.56 36.30 -2.47
N ALA A 190 -24.15 36.48 -3.73
CA ALA A 190 -23.19 35.67 -4.49
C ALA A 190 -23.67 34.30 -5.00
N VAL A 191 -24.53 34.32 -6.03
CA VAL A 191 -24.59 33.21 -7.00
C VAL A 191 -23.48 33.43 -8.03
N THR A 192 -22.36 32.73 -7.84
CA THR A 192 -21.25 32.63 -8.81
C THR A 192 -21.71 31.78 -9.99
N GLN A 193 -21.42 32.23 -11.22
CA GLN A 193 -21.88 31.71 -12.52
C GLN A 193 -21.61 30.21 -12.83
N ALA A 194 -20.99 29.46 -11.91
CA ALA A 194 -20.63 28.05 -12.12
C ALA A 194 -21.81 27.07 -12.00
N THR A 195 -22.90 27.45 -11.31
CA THR A 195 -24.05 26.56 -11.07
C THR A 195 -25.07 26.53 -12.20
N THR A 196 -25.00 27.45 -13.17
CA THR A 196 -25.98 27.54 -14.27
C THR A 196 -25.81 26.45 -15.33
N HIS A 197 -24.59 25.95 -15.56
CA HIS A 197 -24.36 24.92 -16.60
C HIS A 197 -24.89 23.54 -16.23
N SER A 198 -24.95 23.19 -14.94
CA SER A 198 -25.41 21.87 -14.49
C SER A 198 -26.94 21.77 -14.36
N CYS A 199 -27.65 22.89 -14.24
CA CYS A 199 -29.11 22.90 -14.06
C CYS A 199 -29.86 22.76 -15.40
N GLN A 200 -29.25 23.18 -16.50
CA GLN A 200 -29.86 23.17 -17.84
C GLN A 200 -29.86 21.78 -18.49
N GLN A 201 -28.97 20.87 -18.07
CA GLN A 201 -28.91 19.50 -18.59
C GLN A 201 -29.88 18.52 -17.91
N SER A 202 -30.38 18.82 -16.71
CA SER A 202 -31.19 17.88 -15.92
C SER A 202 -32.71 18.05 -16.08
N GLY A 203 -33.17 19.00 -16.91
CA GLY A 203 -34.59 19.21 -17.20
C GLY A 203 -35.47 19.59 -16.00
N ARG A 204 -34.87 20.02 -14.87
CA ARG A 204 -35.56 20.32 -13.60
C ARG A 204 -35.37 21.77 -13.14
N CYS A 205 -35.35 22.72 -14.07
CA CYS A 205 -35.56 24.11 -13.66
C CYS A 205 -37.05 24.35 -13.41
N PRO A 206 -37.45 24.92 -12.25
CA PRO A 206 -38.77 25.51 -12.12
C PRO A 206 -38.91 26.61 -13.19
N ALA A 207 -40.06 26.67 -13.85
CA ALA A 207 -40.35 27.66 -14.88
C ALA A 207 -40.04 29.07 -14.35
N GLN A 208 -39.19 29.81 -15.06
CA GLN A 208 -38.98 31.23 -14.80
C GLN A 208 -40.33 31.95 -14.94
N PRO A 209 -40.71 32.86 -14.02
CA PRO A 209 -41.88 33.68 -14.21
C PRO A 209 -41.69 34.54 -15.48
N HIS A 210 -42.60 34.38 -16.43
CA HIS A 210 -42.66 35.18 -17.65
C HIS A 210 -42.79 36.65 -17.24
N LYS A 211 -41.72 37.44 -17.36
CA LYS A 211 -41.83 38.91 -17.32
C LYS A 211 -42.55 39.34 -18.59
N SER A 212 -43.87 39.51 -18.49
CA SER A 212 -44.66 40.18 -19.52
C SER A 212 -44.16 41.62 -19.65
N ASN A 213 -43.46 41.90 -20.74
CA ASN A 213 -43.09 43.26 -21.10
C ASN A 213 -44.33 43.92 -21.72
N ARG A 214 -45.21 44.47 -20.88
CA ARG A 214 -46.32 45.32 -21.33
C ARG A 214 -45.71 46.65 -21.78
N ILE A 215 -45.40 46.73 -23.07
CA ILE A 215 -45.13 48.00 -23.74
C ILE A 215 -46.47 48.73 -23.84
N ASP A 216 -46.60 49.80 -23.06
CA ASP A 216 -47.71 50.75 -23.18
C ASP A 216 -47.56 51.51 -24.50
N ARG A 217 -48.43 51.22 -25.46
CA ARG A 217 -48.60 52.01 -26.69
C ARG A 217 -50.00 52.60 -26.66
N SER A 218 -50.09 53.86 -26.25
CA SER A 218 -51.16 54.75 -26.69
C SER A 218 -50.66 56.19 -26.69
N THR A 219 -50.11 56.60 -27.83
CA THR A 219 -50.18 57.97 -28.33
C THR A 219 -51.43 58.05 -29.21
N THR A 220 -52.44 58.80 -28.77
CA THR A 220 -53.24 59.79 -29.51
C THR A 220 -54.28 60.38 -28.59
#